data_AF-A0A8X6P1X3-F1
#
_entry.id   AF-A0A8X6P1X3-F1
#
_cell.length_a   1.000
_cell.length_b   1.000
_cell.length_c   1.000
_cell.angle_alpha   90.00
_cell.angle_beta   90.00
_cell.angle_gamma   90.00
#
_symmetry.space_group_name_H-M   'P 1'
#
loop_
_entity.id
_entity.type
_entity.pdbx_description
1 polymer ?
#
loop_
_entity_poly.entity_id
_entity_poly.type
_entity_poly.pdbx_seq_one_letter_code
_entity_poly.pdbx_strand_id
1 'polypeptide(L)'
;MKYEFHRGATTRQAVADINSVFGIQVATNATVARWFKKFRSGYFDLSNEPRDRPKSQVDNDVLKSTVEANFSQSSRELLLMYNVSKQTILTHLAQIGKVKKLGKWIPHEFTDAQKERRLDA
;
A
#
# COMPACT_ATOMS: atom_id res chain seq x y z
N MET A 1 -20.45 -7.81 -22.16
CA MET A 1 -21.19 -8.69 -21.21
C MET A 1 -22.48 -8.07 -20.69
N LYS A 2 -22.48 -6.87 -20.09
CA LYS A 2 -23.73 -6.23 -19.62
C LYS A 2 -24.74 -6.01 -20.75
N TYR A 3 -24.28 -5.51 -21.90
CA TYR A 3 -25.11 -5.37 -23.11
C TYR A 3 -25.75 -6.70 -23.53
N GLU A 4 -24.93 -7.75 -23.69
CA GLU A 4 -25.39 -9.12 -24.01
C GLU A 4 -26.45 -9.67 -23.07
N PHE A 5 -26.30 -9.40 -21.77
CA PHE A 5 -27.28 -9.79 -20.76
C PHE A 5 -28.64 -9.11 -20.97
N HIS A 6 -28.67 -7.81 -21.24
CA HIS A 6 -29.93 -7.07 -21.48
C HIS A 6 -30.60 -7.46 -22.79
N ARG A 7 -29.82 -7.89 -23.79
CA ARG A 7 -30.33 -8.46 -25.04
C ARG A 7 -30.93 -9.86 -24.87
N GLY A 8 -30.83 -10.47 -23.68
CA GLY A 8 -31.31 -11.82 -23.41
C GLY A 8 -30.45 -12.92 -24.02
N ALA A 9 -29.19 -12.62 -24.38
CA ALA A 9 -28.29 -13.62 -24.93
C ALA A 9 -27.97 -14.70 -23.89
N THR A 10 -27.77 -15.94 -24.34
CA THR A 10 -27.23 -17.01 -23.48
C THR A 10 -25.73 -16.81 -23.25
N THR A 11 -25.17 -17.44 -22.21
CA THR A 11 -23.72 -17.37 -21.92
C THR A 11 -22.87 -17.79 -23.12
N ARG A 12 -23.29 -18.84 -23.85
CA ARG A 12 -22.56 -19.34 -25.03
C ARG A 12 -22.59 -18.34 -26.19
N GLN A 13 -23.75 -17.74 -26.46
CA GLN A 13 -23.88 -16.68 -27.48
C GLN A 13 -23.03 -15.47 -27.10
N ALA A 14 -23.14 -15.00 -25.86
CA ALA A 14 -22.36 -13.86 -25.38
C ALA A 14 -20.84 -14.11 -25.47
N VAL A 15 -20.35 -15.33 -25.19
CA VAL A 15 -18.93 -15.67 -25.40
C VAL A 15 -18.55 -15.60 -26.87
N ALA A 16 -19.36 -16.18 -27.76
CA ALA A 16 -19.09 -16.18 -29.19
C ALA A 16 -19.09 -14.75 -29.77
N ASP A 17 -20.08 -13.94 -29.40
CA ASP A 17 -20.22 -12.56 -29.86
C ASP A 17 -19.12 -11.64 -29.33
N ILE A 18 -18.71 -11.81 -28.07
CA ILE A 18 -17.58 -11.05 -27.52
C ILE A 18 -16.27 -11.46 -28.22
N ASN A 19 -16.04 -12.75 -28.41
CA ASN A 19 -14.80 -13.21 -29.04
C ASN A 19 -14.76 -12.92 -30.55
N SER A 20 -15.91 -12.80 -31.23
CA SER A 20 -15.95 -12.42 -32.64
C SER A 20 -15.60 -10.94 -32.85
N VAL A 21 -15.99 -10.07 -31.92
CA VAL A 21 -15.73 -8.62 -32.00
C VAL A 21 -14.36 -8.25 -31.46
N PHE A 22 -13.95 -8.82 -30.32
CA PHE A 22 -12.75 -8.39 -29.59
C PHE A 22 -11.54 -9.32 -29.77
N GLY A 23 -11.72 -10.49 -30.39
CA GLY A 23 -10.67 -11.47 -30.63
C GLY A 23 -10.86 -12.79 -29.88
N ILE A 24 -10.15 -13.82 -30.36
CA ILE A 24 -10.24 -15.18 -29.81
C ILE A 24 -9.78 -15.19 -28.35
N GLN A 25 -10.53 -15.91 -27.50
CA GLN A 25 -10.26 -16.12 -26.06
C GLN A 25 -10.32 -14.88 -25.14
N VAL A 26 -10.87 -13.75 -25.59
CA VAL A 26 -11.09 -12.57 -24.73
C VAL A 26 -12.07 -12.85 -23.58
N ALA A 27 -13.14 -13.58 -23.88
CA ALA A 27 -14.14 -14.01 -22.91
C ALA A 27 -14.17 -15.54 -22.81
N THR A 28 -14.12 -16.03 -21.59
CA THR A 28 -14.34 -17.44 -21.27
C THR A 28 -15.75 -17.67 -20.75
N ASN A 29 -16.29 -18.87 -20.98
CA ASN A 29 -17.62 -19.26 -20.50
C ASN A 29 -17.77 -19.08 -18.98
N ALA A 30 -16.74 -19.46 -18.21
CA ALA A 30 -16.71 -19.25 -16.75
C ALA A 30 -16.81 -17.77 -16.36
N THR A 31 -16.17 -16.87 -17.11
CA THR A 31 -16.20 -15.42 -16.81
C THR A 31 -17.56 -14.83 -17.14
N VAL A 32 -18.12 -15.13 -18.31
CA VAL A 32 -19.46 -14.65 -18.71
C VAL A 32 -20.53 -15.20 -17.77
N ALA A 33 -20.46 -16.49 -17.39
CA ALA A 33 -21.40 -17.09 -16.45
C ALA A 33 -21.38 -16.42 -15.07
N ARG A 34 -20.18 -16.12 -14.53
CA ARG A 34 -20.02 -15.39 -13.26
C ARG A 34 -20.64 -13.99 -13.34
N TRP A 35 -20.40 -13.26 -14.41
CA TRP A 35 -21.00 -11.93 -14.61
C TRP A 35 -22.51 -12.00 -14.78
N PHE A 36 -23.04 -12.96 -15.54
CA PHE A 36 -24.49 -13.13 -15.69
C PHE A 36 -25.17 -13.49 -14.36
N LYS A 37 -24.50 -14.29 -13.51
CA LYS A 37 -24.99 -14.54 -12.15
C LYS A 37 -25.07 -13.24 -11.34
N LYS A 38 -24.03 -12.38 -11.40
CA LYS A 38 -24.04 -11.05 -10.76
C LYS A 38 -25.15 -10.14 -11.31
N PHE A 39 -25.35 -10.12 -12.63
CA PHE A 39 -26.41 -9.31 -13.24
C PHE A 39 -27.82 -9.78 -12.85
N ARG A 40 -28.05 -11.09 -12.71
CA ARG A 40 -29.32 -11.64 -12.20
C ARG A 40 -29.60 -11.25 -10.76
N SER A 41 -28.58 -10.99 -9.94
CA SER A 41 -28.76 -10.48 -8.57
C SER A 41 -28.86 -8.95 -8.52
N GLY A 42 -29.00 -8.26 -9.66
CA GLY A 42 -29.08 -6.80 -9.73
C GLY A 42 -27.75 -6.07 -9.58
N TYR A 43 -26.62 -6.80 -9.53
CA TYR A 43 -25.29 -6.20 -9.41
C TYR A 43 -24.73 -5.86 -10.79
N PHE A 44 -24.80 -4.57 -11.16
CA PHE A 44 -24.36 -4.06 -12.46
C PHE A 44 -23.10 -3.20 -12.42
N ASP A 45 -22.51 -3.03 -11.25
CA ASP A 45 -21.22 -2.34 -11.11
C ASP A 45 -20.11 -3.20 -11.73
N LEU A 46 -19.30 -2.58 -12.57
CA LEU A 46 -18.17 -3.22 -13.25
C LEU A 46 -16.83 -2.88 -12.59
N SER A 47 -16.85 -2.05 -11.54
CA SER A 47 -15.67 -1.69 -10.77
C SER A 47 -15.13 -2.93 -10.06
N ASN A 48 -13.79 -2.99 -9.93
CA ASN A 48 -13.19 -4.02 -9.11
C ASN A 48 -13.55 -3.77 -7.65
N GLU A 49 -14.06 -4.79 -6.98
CA GLU A 49 -14.18 -4.78 -5.52
C GLU A 49 -12.78 -4.53 -4.91
N PRO A 50 -12.72 -3.86 -3.73
CA PRO A 50 -11.47 -3.69 -3.02
C PRO A 50 -10.77 -5.04 -2.89
N ARG A 51 -9.54 -5.12 -3.40
CA ARG A 51 -8.73 -6.33 -3.24
C ARG A 51 -8.04 -6.22 -1.91
N ASP A 52 -8.26 -7.21 -1.06
CA ASP A 52 -7.47 -7.35 0.16
C ASP A 52 -5.99 -7.48 -0.23
N ARG A 53 -5.19 -6.55 0.30
CA ARG A 53 -3.74 -6.66 0.20
C ARG A 53 -3.26 -7.55 1.34
N PRO A 54 -2.18 -8.32 1.14
CA PRO A 54 -1.49 -8.96 2.26
C PRO A 54 -1.20 -7.92 3.35
N LYS A 55 -1.45 -8.29 4.61
CA LYS A 55 -1.14 -7.43 5.75
C LYS A 55 0.34 -7.07 5.73
N SER A 56 0.67 -5.80 5.93
CA SER A 56 2.08 -5.42 6.08
C SER A 56 2.62 -6.03 7.38
N GLN A 57 3.87 -6.46 7.34
CA GLN A 57 4.60 -6.93 8.53
C GLN A 57 5.03 -5.78 9.45
N VAL A 58 5.01 -4.54 8.94
CA VAL A 58 5.44 -3.35 9.69
C VAL A 58 4.23 -2.49 10.01
N ASP A 59 4.00 -2.30 11.31
CA ASP A 59 3.05 -1.32 11.83
C ASP A 59 3.70 0.07 11.86
N ASN A 60 3.06 1.04 11.22
CA ASN A 60 3.55 2.41 11.11
C ASN A 60 3.55 3.16 12.45
N ASP A 61 2.60 2.88 13.34
CA ASP A 61 2.52 3.57 14.64
C ASP A 61 3.61 3.07 15.59
N VAL A 62 3.87 1.76 15.54
CA VAL A 62 4.99 1.14 16.27
C VAL A 62 6.32 1.64 15.71
N LEU A 63 6.50 1.65 14.38
CA LEU A 63 7.72 2.17 13.75
C LEU A 63 7.98 3.63 14.11
N LYS A 64 6.94 4.46 14.10
CA LYS A 64 7.03 5.87 14.47
C LYS A 64 7.51 6.04 15.91
N SER A 65 6.95 5.27 16.83
CA SER A 65 7.33 5.29 18.26
C SER A 65 8.80 4.87 18.46
N THR A 66 9.24 3.80 17.78
CA THR A 66 10.64 3.34 17.84
C THR A 66 11.61 4.41 17.33
N VAL A 67 11.30 5.07 16.22
CA VAL A 67 12.16 6.12 15.64
C VAL A 67 12.18 7.39 16.49
N GLU A 68 11.07 7.75 17.13
CA GLU A 68 10.99 8.93 18.01
C GLU A 68 11.73 8.72 19.34
N ALA A 69 11.80 7.48 19.83
CA ALA A 69 12.61 7.14 21.00
C ALA A 69 14.12 7.26 20.73
N ASN A 70 14.57 7.00 19.49
CA ASN A 70 15.98 7.14 19.11
C ASN A 70 16.15 7.58 17.65
N PHE A 71 16.29 8.89 17.44
CA PHE A 71 16.47 9.49 16.11
C PHE A 71 17.76 9.11 15.39
N SER A 72 18.75 8.57 16.09
CA SER A 72 20.05 8.19 15.52
C SER A 72 20.07 6.77 14.98
N GLN A 73 18.98 6.00 15.14
CA GLN A 73 18.90 4.63 14.63
C GLN A 73 19.07 4.57 13.12
N SER A 74 19.84 3.59 12.67
CA SER A 74 20.07 3.38 11.24
C SER A 74 18.95 2.53 10.62
N SER A 75 18.72 2.72 9.31
CA SER A 75 17.81 1.84 8.56
C SER A 75 18.22 0.35 8.60
N ARG A 76 19.50 0.07 8.86
CA ARG A 76 20.04 -1.29 8.97
C ARG A 76 19.67 -1.94 10.31
N GLU A 77 19.60 -1.17 11.39
CA GLU A 77 19.12 -1.68 12.68
C GLU A 77 17.61 -1.92 12.61
N LEU A 78 16.87 -0.98 12.02
CA LEU A 78 15.42 -1.12 11.85
C LEU A 78 15.06 -2.34 11.00
N LEU A 79 15.72 -2.59 9.87
CA LEU A 79 15.38 -3.76 9.05
C LEU A 79 15.63 -5.09 9.79
N LEU A 80 16.63 -5.15 10.66
CA LEU A 80 16.93 -6.34 11.47
C LEU A 80 15.89 -6.50 12.59
N MET A 81 15.53 -5.40 13.25
CA MET A 81 14.54 -5.36 14.33
C MET A 81 13.15 -5.82 13.86
N TYR A 82 12.72 -5.34 12.68
CA TYR A 82 11.42 -5.70 12.10
C TYR A 82 11.50 -6.95 11.22
N ASN A 83 12.69 -7.52 11.02
CA ASN A 83 12.95 -8.67 10.14
C ASN A 83 12.33 -8.52 8.74
N VAL A 84 12.56 -7.35 8.11
CA VAL A 84 12.05 -7.05 6.77
C VAL A 84 13.18 -6.56 5.85
N SER A 85 12.87 -6.40 4.57
CA SER A 85 13.84 -5.83 3.62
C SER A 85 14.13 -4.35 3.93
N LYS A 86 15.33 -3.89 3.54
CA LYS A 86 15.69 -2.47 3.60
C LYS A 86 14.67 -1.58 2.88
N GLN A 87 14.19 -2.02 1.71
CA GLN A 87 13.23 -1.27 0.91
C GLN A 87 11.89 -1.11 1.63
N THR A 88 11.45 -2.16 2.33
CA THR A 88 10.23 -2.16 3.14
C THR A 88 10.33 -1.08 4.23
N ILE A 89 11.41 -1.10 5.03
CA ILE A 89 11.62 -0.08 6.07
C ILE A 89 11.66 1.33 5.49
N LEU A 90 12.38 1.56 4.40
CA LEU A 90 12.47 2.89 3.80
C LEU A 90 11.10 3.39 3.30
N THR A 91 10.30 2.50 2.74
CA THR A 91 8.93 2.82 2.29
C THR A 91 8.05 3.21 3.48
N HIS A 92 8.10 2.44 4.56
CA HIS A 92 7.34 2.72 5.78
C HIS A 92 7.80 4.03 6.45
N LEU A 93 9.12 4.29 6.54
CA LEU A 93 9.66 5.55 7.05
C LEU A 93 9.15 6.76 6.25
N ALA A 94 9.08 6.65 4.92
CA ALA A 94 8.54 7.70 4.06
C ALA A 94 7.03 7.92 4.30
N GLN A 95 6.25 6.85 4.48
CA GLN A 95 4.82 6.94 4.79
C GLN A 95 4.54 7.67 6.10
N ILE A 96 5.39 7.51 7.12
CA ILE A 96 5.29 8.23 8.39
C ILE A 96 6.01 9.59 8.39
N GLY A 97 6.48 10.05 7.24
CA GLY A 97 7.12 11.37 7.07
C GLY A 97 8.51 11.50 7.71
N LYS A 98 9.19 10.40 8.02
CA LYS A 98 10.55 10.41 8.59
C LYS A 98 11.59 10.45 7.47
N VAL A 99 12.50 11.41 7.57
CA VAL A 99 13.63 11.59 6.64
C VAL A 99 14.93 11.68 7.42
N LYS A 100 16.03 11.21 6.81
CA LYS A 100 17.37 11.34 7.41
C LYS A 100 17.76 12.81 7.43
N LYS A 101 18.03 13.33 8.63
CA LYS A 101 18.66 14.65 8.84
C LYS A 101 20.01 14.46 9.52
N LEU A 102 21.00 15.24 9.13
CA LEU A 102 22.27 15.27 9.83
C LEU A 102 22.12 16.05 11.14
N GLY A 103 22.80 15.59 12.19
CA GLY A 103 22.88 16.31 13.45
C GLY A 103 23.50 17.70 13.26
N LYS A 104 23.10 18.65 14.11
CA LYS A 104 23.77 19.95 14.16
C LYS A 104 25.14 19.77 14.79
N TRP A 105 26.15 20.40 14.21
CA TRP A 105 27.47 20.44 14.81
C TRP A 105 27.47 21.37 16.03
N ILE A 106 27.99 20.88 17.15
CA ILE A 106 28.12 21.63 18.40
C ILE A 106 29.63 21.85 18.63
N PRO A 107 30.12 23.09 18.76
CA PRO A 107 31.56 23.37 18.82
C PRO A 107 32.32 22.72 19.98
N HIS A 108 31.65 22.54 21.13
CA HIS A 108 32.17 21.86 22.30
C HIS A 108 31.02 21.45 23.22
N GLU A 109 31.26 20.43 24.02
CA GLU A 109 30.32 20.02 25.07
C GLU A 109 30.37 21.02 26.23
N PHE A 110 29.21 21.60 26.56
CA PHE A 110 29.10 22.54 27.69
C PHE A 110 28.95 21.78 29.00
N THR A 111 29.67 22.24 30.02
CA THR A 111 29.38 21.87 31.41
C THR A 111 28.10 22.56 31.88
N ASP A 112 27.44 22.02 32.90
CA ASP A 112 26.17 22.59 33.38
C ASP A 112 26.35 24.04 33.88
N ALA A 113 27.46 24.33 34.57
CA ALA A 113 27.81 25.69 34.97
C ALA A 113 28.08 26.67 33.78
N GLN A 114 28.44 26.15 32.61
CA GLN A 114 28.55 26.98 31.39
C GLN A 114 27.19 27.20 30.72
N LYS A 115 26.25 26.25 30.85
CA LYS A 115 24.87 26.39 30.36
C LYS A 115 24.12 27.43 31.19
N GLU A 116 24.23 27.37 32.52
CA GLU A 116 23.58 28.32 33.45
C GLU A 116 24.02 29.76 33.18
N ARG A 117 25.33 30.02 33.11
CA ARG A 117 25.87 31.35 32.82
C ARG A 117 25.43 31.95 31.49
N ARG A 118 24.96 31.14 30.53
CA ARG A 118 24.46 31.59 29.23
C ARG A 118 22.94 31.80 29.20
N LEU A 119 22.21 31.27 30.18
CA LEU A 119 20.77 31.48 30.35
C LEU A 119 20.47 32.79 31.09
N ASP A 120 21.37 33.22 31.98
CA ASP A 120 21.21 34.41 32.83
C ASP A 120 21.61 35.74 32.13
N ALA A 121 22.08 35.70 30.89
CA ALA A 121 22.56 36.85 30.11
C ALA A 121 21.59 37.24 28.99
#